data_AF-A0A7V3R048-F1
#
_entry.id   AF-A0A7V3R048-F1
#
_cell.length_a   1.000
_cell.length_b   1.000
_cell.length_c   1.000
_cell.angle_alpha   90.00
_cell.angle_beta   90.00
_cell.angle_gamma   90.00
#
_symmetry.space_group_name_H-M   'P 1'
#
loop_
_entity.id
_entity.type
_entity.pdbx_description
1 polymer ?
#
loop_
_entity_poly.entity_id
_entity_poly.type
_entity_poly.pdbx_seq_one_letter_code
_entity_poly.pdbx_strand_id
1 'polypeptide(L)'
;MAETAKLTFAPAAHPSLRPAYDVLVVGGGIAGMESALTLGDMGYKVLLVEKEASIGGKMILLSKVFPTLDCASCLSTPKMASTSHHPNITTLLYSEVEAITRDEDGLFRVKLRKKPTFVDWAACTGCGECEIVCTVALPDEFNANLVARRATHIAFPQAVPKKAVVDRFGTSPCSFTCPAGVKAHGYVSLVRAGKYDEAFRLHMEDAPLPGSLSRACYAPCEGECTRGTLEGTVPIRAIKRFMVDRYYAAHPVPEYGPPENVRSEKVAVVGSGPAGLSAAYHLARRGYRV
;
A
#
# COMPACT_ATOMS: atom_id res chain seq x y z
N MET A 1 9.92 -3.09 4.58
CA MET A 1 10.48 -3.60 5.84
C MET A 1 9.29 -4.00 6.69
N ALA A 2 9.15 -5.30 6.96
CA ALA A 2 8.09 -5.82 7.81
C ALA A 2 8.34 -5.33 9.23
N GLU A 3 7.43 -4.53 9.77
CA GLU A 3 7.47 -4.13 11.16
C GLU A 3 7.02 -5.33 12.00
N THR A 4 7.97 -6.21 12.32
CA THR A 4 7.81 -7.17 13.40
C THR A 4 7.79 -6.37 14.69
N ALA A 5 6.59 -5.94 15.11
CA ALA A 5 6.37 -5.44 16.45
C ALA A 5 6.67 -6.58 17.45
N LYS A 6 7.93 -6.70 17.85
CA LYS A 6 8.34 -7.50 19.01
C LYS A 6 7.90 -6.73 20.24
N LEU A 7 6.70 -7.05 20.73
CA LEU A 7 6.31 -6.77 22.11
C LEU A 7 7.12 -7.70 23.02
N THR A 8 8.37 -7.31 23.30
CA THR A 8 9.20 -7.96 24.32
C THR A 8 8.82 -7.41 25.69
N PHE A 9 8.05 -8.16 26.46
CA PHE A 9 7.86 -7.92 27.88
C PHE A 9 9.02 -8.59 28.64
N ALA A 10 9.82 -7.78 29.35
CA ALA A 10 10.80 -8.25 30.31
C ALA A 10 10.08 -8.87 31.54
N PRO A 11 10.70 -9.83 32.23
CA PRO A 11 10.04 -10.55 33.32
C PRO A 11 10.06 -9.69 34.58
N ALA A 12 8.93 -9.06 34.87
CA ALA A 12 8.65 -8.59 36.22
C ALA A 12 7.66 -9.58 36.84
N ALA A 13 8.13 -10.29 37.86
CA ALA A 13 7.29 -11.10 38.74
C ALA A 13 6.17 -10.23 39.35
N HIS A 14 4.93 -10.37 38.87
CA HIS A 14 3.73 -9.89 39.58
C HIS A 14 2.47 -10.64 39.12
N PRO A 15 1.63 -11.15 40.05
CA PRO A 15 0.47 -12.00 39.76
C PRO A 15 -0.81 -11.22 39.43
N SER A 16 -0.74 -10.12 38.67
CA SER A 16 -1.89 -9.20 38.48
C SER A 16 -2.08 -8.61 37.08
N LEU A 17 -1.58 -9.25 36.03
CA LEU A 17 -1.90 -8.86 34.66
C LEU A 17 -3.24 -9.47 34.25
N ARG A 18 -4.33 -8.73 34.49
CA ARG A 18 -5.62 -9.05 33.84
C ARG A 18 -5.39 -9.09 32.32
N PRO A 19 -5.83 -10.15 31.63
CA PRO A 19 -5.69 -10.20 30.19
C PRO A 19 -6.40 -9.00 29.56
N ALA A 20 -5.79 -8.41 28.51
CA ALA A 20 -6.33 -7.22 27.85
C ALA A 20 -7.69 -7.50 27.17
N TYR A 21 -7.92 -8.76 26.81
CA TYR A 21 -9.13 -9.28 26.18
C TYR A 21 -9.50 -10.61 26.82
N ASP A 22 -10.80 -10.86 26.97
CA ASP A 22 -11.34 -12.09 27.55
C ASP A 22 -11.50 -13.18 26.48
N VAL A 23 -11.82 -12.78 25.24
CA VAL A 23 -12.05 -13.70 24.12
C VAL A 23 -11.38 -13.20 22.85
N LEU A 24 -10.79 -14.13 22.08
CA LEU A 24 -10.33 -13.90 20.72
C LEU A 24 -11.29 -14.59 19.75
N VAL A 25 -11.80 -13.83 18.77
CA VAL A 25 -12.55 -14.34 17.63
C VAL A 25 -11.71 -14.18 16.37
N VAL A 26 -11.50 -15.28 15.64
CA VAL A 26 -10.69 -15.30 14.41
C VAL A 26 -11.61 -15.41 13.20
N GLY A 27 -11.63 -14.35 12.38
CA GLY A 27 -12.48 -14.20 11.20
C GLY A 27 -13.68 -13.30 11.45
N GLY A 28 -13.80 -12.23 10.69
CA GLY A 28 -14.90 -11.25 10.69
C GLY A 28 -16.01 -11.57 9.69
N GLY A 29 -16.25 -12.85 9.40
CA GLY A 29 -17.44 -13.28 8.66
C GLY A 29 -18.71 -13.25 9.51
N ILE A 30 -19.85 -13.65 8.94
CA ILE A 30 -21.14 -13.61 9.64
C ILE A 30 -21.12 -14.34 10.99
N ALA A 31 -20.47 -15.52 11.06
CA ALA A 31 -20.37 -16.31 12.28
C ALA A 31 -19.48 -15.63 13.34
N GLY A 32 -18.33 -15.08 12.92
CA GLY A 32 -17.41 -14.42 13.85
C GLY A 32 -17.96 -13.10 14.38
N MET A 33 -18.61 -12.30 13.52
CA MET A 33 -19.32 -11.10 13.94
C MET A 33 -20.43 -11.44 14.95
N GLU A 34 -21.21 -12.49 14.72
CA GLU A 34 -22.28 -12.88 15.65
C GLU A 34 -21.75 -13.34 17.00
N SER A 35 -20.71 -14.17 16.99
CA SER A 35 -20.03 -14.61 18.22
C SER A 35 -19.46 -13.40 18.98
N ALA A 36 -18.82 -12.46 18.28
CA ALA A 36 -18.24 -11.28 18.90
C ALA A 36 -19.32 -10.35 19.50
N LEU A 37 -20.43 -10.13 18.78
CA LEU A 37 -21.56 -9.33 19.27
C LEU A 37 -22.18 -9.95 20.51
N THR A 38 -22.51 -11.24 20.46
CA THR A 38 -23.14 -11.93 21.59
C THR A 38 -22.25 -11.87 22.84
N LEU A 39 -20.95 -12.15 22.70
CA LEU A 39 -20.00 -12.08 23.82
C LEU A 39 -19.77 -10.64 24.30
N GLY A 40 -19.75 -9.67 23.39
CA GLY A 40 -19.65 -8.26 23.71
C GLY A 40 -20.85 -7.75 24.50
N ASP A 41 -22.07 -8.15 24.13
CA ASP A 41 -23.32 -7.84 24.81
C ASP A 41 -23.39 -8.48 26.20
N MET A 42 -22.79 -9.66 26.38
CA MET A 42 -22.61 -10.31 27.68
C MET A 42 -21.57 -9.59 28.58
N GLY A 43 -20.85 -8.59 28.06
CA GLY A 43 -19.88 -7.80 28.81
C GLY A 43 -18.43 -8.28 28.72
N TYR A 44 -18.13 -9.30 27.89
CA TYR A 44 -16.74 -9.73 27.66
C TYR A 44 -16.02 -8.78 26.71
N LYS A 45 -14.73 -8.54 26.97
CA LYS A 45 -13.84 -7.82 26.05
C LYS A 45 -13.38 -8.75 24.94
N VAL A 46 -13.90 -8.54 23.73
CA VAL A 46 -13.62 -9.37 22.57
C VAL A 46 -12.59 -8.70 21.67
N LEU A 47 -11.57 -9.45 21.27
CA LEU A 47 -10.70 -9.10 20.16
C LEU A 47 -11.15 -9.86 18.91
N LEU A 48 -11.60 -9.15 17.88
CA LEU A 48 -11.95 -9.74 16.58
C LEU A 48 -10.80 -9.51 15.59
N VAL A 49 -10.17 -10.58 15.11
CA VAL A 49 -9.08 -10.51 14.12
C VAL A 49 -9.60 -10.91 12.75
N GLU A 50 -9.41 -10.07 11.73
CA GLU A 50 -9.78 -10.33 10.34
C GLU A 50 -8.58 -10.14 9.42
N LYS A 51 -8.37 -11.11 8.52
CA LYS A 51 -7.25 -11.12 7.58
C LYS A 51 -7.44 -10.10 6.45
N GLU A 52 -8.67 -9.83 6.05
CA GLU A 52 -8.99 -8.86 5.01
C GLU A 52 -9.10 -7.43 5.57
N ALA A 53 -9.14 -6.43 4.69
CA ALA A 53 -9.24 -5.02 5.08
C ALA A 53 -10.62 -4.63 5.65
N SER A 54 -11.63 -5.49 5.50
CA SER A 54 -13.00 -5.28 5.96
C SER A 54 -13.58 -6.58 6.53
N ILE A 55 -14.47 -6.43 7.51
CA ILE A 55 -15.37 -7.50 7.95
C ILE A 55 -16.50 -7.73 6.93
N GLY A 56 -17.24 -8.83 7.08
CA GLY A 56 -18.34 -9.25 6.20
C GLY A 56 -18.20 -10.70 5.70
N GLY A 57 -16.96 -11.15 5.49
CA GLY A 57 -16.64 -12.52 5.06
C GLY A 57 -17.23 -12.88 3.69
N LYS A 58 -17.71 -14.12 3.51
CA LYS A 58 -18.27 -14.57 2.23
C LYS A 58 -19.70 -14.12 1.98
N MET A 59 -20.45 -13.81 3.03
CA MET A 59 -21.86 -13.44 2.92
C MET A 59 -22.04 -12.16 2.11
N ILE A 60 -21.12 -11.21 2.23
CA ILE A 60 -21.17 -9.94 1.48
C ILE A 60 -20.90 -10.09 -0.03
N LEU A 61 -20.38 -11.25 -0.47
CA LEU A 61 -20.19 -11.57 -1.89
C LEU A 61 -21.49 -12.06 -2.54
N LEU A 62 -22.48 -12.45 -1.74
CA LEU A 62 -23.76 -12.96 -2.23
C LEU A 62 -24.69 -11.80 -2.57
N SER A 63 -25.45 -11.94 -3.66
CA SER A 63 -26.54 -11.01 -3.94
C SER A 63 -27.72 -11.26 -3.00
N LYS A 64 -28.16 -12.52 -2.93
CA LYS A 64 -29.31 -12.95 -2.13
C LYS A 64 -28.97 -14.15 -1.24
N VAL A 65 -29.68 -14.29 -0.13
CA VAL A 65 -29.57 -15.45 0.77
C VAL A 65 -30.84 -16.29 0.76
N PHE A 66 -30.71 -17.61 0.62
CA PHE A 66 -31.85 -18.52 0.75
C PHE A 66 -32.20 -18.72 2.24
N PRO A 67 -33.46 -19.05 2.59
CA PRO A 67 -34.62 -19.25 1.71
C PRO A 67 -35.42 -17.97 1.42
N THR A 68 -35.21 -16.91 2.19
CA THR A 68 -36.03 -15.68 2.13
C THR A 68 -35.75 -14.80 0.92
N LEU A 69 -34.62 -15.02 0.23
CA LEU A 69 -34.15 -14.20 -0.90
C LEU A 69 -33.93 -12.73 -0.52
N ASP A 70 -33.58 -12.50 0.74
CA ASP A 70 -33.15 -11.19 1.22
C ASP A 70 -31.79 -10.82 0.65
N CYS A 71 -31.54 -9.51 0.52
CA CYS A 71 -30.23 -9.01 0.11
C CYS A 71 -29.19 -9.34 1.20
N ALA A 72 -28.07 -9.97 0.81
CA ALA A 72 -27.05 -10.36 1.79
C ALA A 72 -26.40 -9.15 2.47
N SER A 73 -26.20 -8.05 1.73
CA SER A 73 -25.69 -6.79 2.27
C SER A 73 -26.66 -6.16 3.26
N CYS A 74 -27.99 -6.29 3.07
CA CYS A 74 -28.97 -5.75 4.01
C CYS A 74 -28.92 -6.43 5.37
N LEU A 75 -28.55 -7.71 5.41
CA LEU A 75 -28.38 -8.46 6.66
C LEU A 75 -26.99 -8.30 7.27
N SER A 76 -25.95 -8.25 6.42
CA SER A 76 -24.55 -8.23 6.86
C SER A 76 -24.12 -6.84 7.33
N THR A 77 -24.48 -5.78 6.59
CA THR A 77 -23.98 -4.42 6.86
C THR A 77 -24.38 -3.89 8.24
N PRO A 78 -25.62 -4.11 8.74
CA PRO A 78 -25.97 -3.73 10.11
C PRO A 78 -25.08 -4.43 11.15
N LYS A 79 -24.84 -5.74 11.00
CA LYS A 79 -23.96 -6.50 11.92
C LYS A 79 -22.51 -6.04 11.82
N MET A 80 -22.02 -5.70 10.63
CA MET A 80 -20.70 -5.12 10.44
C MET A 80 -20.58 -3.78 11.19
N ALA A 81 -21.55 -2.87 11.02
CA ALA A 81 -21.56 -1.60 11.72
C ALA A 81 -21.62 -1.78 13.25
N SER A 82 -22.54 -2.63 13.74
CA SER A 82 -22.64 -2.94 15.17
C SER A 82 -21.32 -3.51 15.72
N THR A 83 -20.69 -4.46 15.01
CA THR A 83 -19.44 -5.07 15.45
C THR A 83 -18.29 -4.06 15.50
N SER A 84 -18.23 -3.13 14.53
CA SER A 84 -17.16 -2.12 14.46
C SER A 84 -17.30 -0.99 15.48
N HIS A 85 -18.51 -0.74 15.99
CA HIS A 85 -18.81 0.36 16.93
C HIS A 85 -19.13 -0.12 18.34
N HIS A 86 -19.13 -1.43 18.59
CA HIS A 86 -19.43 -2.00 19.89
C HIS A 86 -18.34 -1.65 20.92
N PRO A 87 -18.68 -1.14 22.12
CA PRO A 87 -17.70 -0.69 23.11
C PRO A 87 -16.79 -1.80 23.66
N ASN A 88 -17.29 -3.04 23.70
CA ASN A 88 -16.54 -4.20 24.19
C ASN A 88 -15.82 -5.00 23.08
N ILE A 89 -15.91 -4.58 21.81
CA ILE A 89 -15.28 -5.30 20.69
C ILE A 89 -14.18 -4.43 20.10
N THR A 90 -12.95 -4.91 20.14
CA THR A 90 -11.85 -4.31 19.38
C THR A 90 -11.66 -5.10 18.08
N THR A 91 -11.78 -4.42 16.95
CA THR A 91 -11.52 -5.01 15.64
C THR A 91 -10.07 -4.78 15.21
N LEU A 92 -9.35 -5.85 14.90
CA LEU A 92 -8.01 -5.81 14.35
C LEU A 92 -8.04 -6.39 12.94
N LEU A 93 -8.17 -5.49 11.97
CA LEU A 93 -8.34 -5.82 10.57
C LEU A 93 -7.00 -5.87 9.84
N TYR A 94 -7.03 -6.45 8.64
CA TYR A 94 -5.84 -6.68 7.83
C TYR A 94 -4.74 -7.40 8.61
N SER A 95 -5.13 -8.32 9.49
CA SER A 95 -4.25 -8.97 10.46
C SER A 95 -4.53 -10.47 10.54
N GLU A 96 -3.47 -11.26 10.68
CA GLU A 96 -3.54 -12.72 10.69
C GLU A 96 -2.97 -13.28 11.99
N VAL A 97 -3.55 -14.39 12.46
CA VAL A 97 -3.03 -15.12 13.62
C VAL A 97 -1.91 -16.05 13.15
N GLU A 98 -0.69 -15.85 13.66
CA GLU A 98 0.46 -16.71 13.33
C GLU A 98 0.55 -17.92 14.26
N ALA A 99 0.31 -17.72 15.55
CA ALA A 99 0.43 -18.79 16.55
C ALA A 99 -0.45 -18.50 17.77
N ILE A 100 -1.00 -19.55 18.35
CA ILE A 100 -1.72 -19.53 19.62
C ILE A 100 -1.02 -20.53 20.55
N THR A 101 -0.53 -20.06 21.69
CA THR A 101 0.13 -20.89 22.70
C THR A 101 -0.62 -20.76 24.01
N ARG A 102 -0.81 -21.88 24.71
CA ARG A 102 -1.41 -21.89 26.04
C ARG A 102 -0.31 -21.82 27.10
N ASP A 103 -0.45 -20.90 28.04
CA ASP A 103 0.44 -20.77 29.19
C ASP A 103 0.06 -21.77 30.29
N GLU A 104 0.97 -22.01 31.24
CA GLU A 104 0.75 -22.98 32.34
C GLU A 104 -0.42 -22.56 33.25
N ASP A 105 -0.65 -21.24 33.38
CA ASP A 105 -1.76 -20.64 34.13
C ASP A 105 -3.12 -20.74 33.40
N GLY A 106 -3.17 -21.39 32.23
CA GLY A 106 -4.38 -21.57 31.44
C GLY A 106 -4.76 -20.37 30.56
N LEU A 107 -3.95 -19.31 30.54
CA LEU A 107 -4.10 -18.15 29.65
C LEU A 107 -3.63 -18.48 28.22
N PHE A 108 -4.19 -17.77 27.23
CA PHE A 108 -3.75 -17.88 25.84
C PHE A 108 -2.89 -16.69 25.45
N ARG A 109 -1.72 -16.97 24.86
CA ARG A 109 -0.87 -15.98 24.21
C ARG A 109 -0.97 -16.15 22.71
N VAL A 110 -1.27 -15.04 22.02
CA VAL A 110 -1.52 -15.05 20.58
C VAL A 110 -0.54 -14.13 19.87
N LYS A 111 0.14 -14.67 18.86
CA LYS A 111 1.02 -13.91 17.99
C LYS A 111 0.25 -13.48 16.76
N LEU A 112 0.14 -12.17 16.56
CA LEU A 112 -0.61 -11.55 15.47
C LEU A 112 0.36 -10.88 14.50
N ARG A 113 0.10 -11.02 13.20
CA ARG A 113 0.79 -10.30 12.14
C ARG A 113 -0.16 -9.29 11.52
N LYS A 114 0.09 -8.00 11.79
CA LYS A 114 -0.61 -6.90 11.13
C LYS A 114 0.04 -6.61 9.78
N LYS A 115 -0.73 -6.70 8.69
CA LYS A 115 -0.25 -6.36 7.35
C LYS A 115 -0.18 -4.82 7.21
N PRO A 116 0.82 -4.27 6.51
CA PRO A 116 0.91 -2.85 6.28
C PRO A 116 -0.17 -2.42 5.28
N THR A 117 -1.01 -1.47 5.67
CA THR A 117 -2.06 -0.90 4.80
C THR A 117 -1.50 0.13 3.81
N PHE A 118 -0.31 0.69 4.13
CA PHE A 118 0.35 1.82 3.44
C PHE A 118 -0.50 3.10 3.35
N VAL A 119 -1.59 3.15 4.10
CA VAL A 119 -2.47 4.30 4.25
C VAL A 119 -2.67 4.51 5.74
N ASP A 120 -2.50 5.74 6.21
CA ASP A 120 -2.87 6.09 7.57
C ASP A 120 -4.41 6.03 7.69
N TRP A 121 -4.89 4.99 8.37
CA TRP A 121 -6.32 4.77 8.57
C TRP A 121 -6.95 5.79 9.51
N ALA A 122 -6.18 6.47 10.36
CA ALA A 122 -6.70 7.57 11.18
C ALA A 122 -7.03 8.79 10.29
N ALA A 123 -6.16 9.12 9.34
CA ALA A 123 -6.35 10.23 8.41
C ALA A 123 -7.24 9.89 7.20
N CYS A 124 -7.39 8.62 6.84
CA CYS A 124 -8.16 8.20 5.67
C CYS A 124 -9.66 8.47 5.84
N THR A 125 -10.25 9.25 4.94
CA THR A 125 -11.70 9.57 4.94
C THR A 125 -12.56 8.53 4.22
N GLY A 126 -11.95 7.62 3.44
CA GLY A 126 -12.70 6.65 2.64
C GLY A 126 -13.40 7.24 1.41
N CYS A 127 -12.92 8.40 0.89
CA CYS A 127 -13.51 9.09 -0.26
C CYS A 127 -13.37 8.34 -1.60
N GLY A 128 -12.36 7.47 -1.75
CA GLY A 128 -12.12 6.70 -2.97
C GLY A 128 -11.39 7.45 -4.09
N GLU A 129 -11.01 8.72 -3.91
CA GLU A 129 -10.28 9.50 -4.95
C GLU A 129 -8.95 8.85 -5.36
N CYS A 130 -8.29 8.16 -4.42
CA CYS A 130 -7.07 7.41 -4.68
C CYS A 130 -7.25 6.32 -5.75
N GLU A 131 -8.42 5.67 -5.81
CA GLU A 131 -8.73 4.65 -6.82
C GLU A 131 -8.82 5.26 -8.22
N ILE A 132 -9.43 6.45 -8.32
CA ILE A 132 -9.64 7.13 -9.60
C ILE A 132 -8.30 7.49 -10.25
N VAL A 133 -7.34 7.99 -9.46
CA VAL A 133 -6.02 8.42 -9.96
C VAL A 133 -5.04 7.27 -10.16
N CYS A 134 -5.32 6.08 -9.60
CA CYS A 134 -4.42 4.95 -9.66
C CYS A 134 -4.36 4.35 -11.08
N THR A 135 -3.15 4.31 -11.64
CA THR A 135 -2.92 3.78 -12.99
C THR A 135 -2.66 2.28 -13.02
N VAL A 136 -2.52 1.64 -11.86
CA VAL A 136 -2.18 0.22 -11.73
C VAL A 136 -3.47 -0.60 -11.57
N ALA A 137 -3.73 -1.47 -12.53
CA ALA A 137 -4.84 -2.42 -12.50
C ALA A 137 -4.37 -3.76 -11.94
N LEU A 138 -5.18 -4.34 -11.04
CA LEU A 138 -5.01 -5.66 -10.47
C LEU A 138 -6.32 -6.45 -10.58
N PRO A 139 -6.28 -7.79 -10.60
CA PRO A 139 -7.50 -8.61 -10.48
C PRO A 139 -8.26 -8.28 -9.20
N ASP A 140 -9.58 -8.20 -9.28
CA ASP A 140 -10.44 -7.90 -8.13
C ASP A 140 -10.95 -9.18 -7.45
N GLU A 141 -10.38 -9.50 -6.29
CA GLU A 141 -10.72 -10.71 -5.52
C GLU A 141 -12.16 -10.70 -4.98
N PHE A 142 -12.74 -9.51 -4.75
CA PHE A 142 -14.15 -9.39 -4.35
C PHE A 142 -15.08 -9.84 -5.48
N ASN A 143 -14.75 -9.46 -6.71
CA ASN A 143 -15.49 -9.83 -7.92
C ASN A 143 -14.95 -11.12 -8.59
N ALA A 144 -14.36 -12.02 -7.80
CA ALA A 144 -13.82 -13.31 -8.26
C ALA A 144 -12.83 -13.20 -9.44
N ASN A 145 -12.03 -12.14 -9.47
CA ASN A 145 -11.06 -11.80 -10.50
C ASN A 145 -11.65 -11.62 -11.91
N LEU A 146 -12.97 -11.42 -12.02
CA LEU A 146 -13.65 -11.22 -13.31
C LEU A 146 -13.50 -9.81 -13.87
N VAL A 147 -13.17 -8.86 -13.00
CA VAL A 147 -12.91 -7.46 -13.34
C VAL A 147 -11.61 -7.00 -12.70
N ALA A 148 -11.10 -5.87 -13.17
CA ALA A 148 -9.93 -5.24 -12.59
C ALA A 148 -10.34 -4.20 -11.55
N ARG A 149 -9.63 -4.20 -10.41
CA ARG A 149 -9.58 -3.10 -9.44
C ARG A 149 -8.26 -2.36 -9.52
N ARG A 150 -8.08 -1.39 -8.65
CA ARG A 150 -6.87 -0.57 -8.54
C ARG A 150 -5.97 -1.07 -7.42
N ALA A 151 -4.67 -0.77 -7.51
CA ALA A 151 -3.72 -1.16 -6.47
C ALA A 151 -4.02 -0.51 -5.12
N THR A 152 -4.31 0.80 -5.12
CA THR A 152 -4.99 1.44 -3.99
C THR A 152 -6.48 1.24 -4.15
N HIS A 153 -7.16 0.71 -3.14
CA HIS A 153 -8.58 0.38 -3.21
C HIS A 153 -9.22 0.28 -1.83
N ILE A 154 -10.55 0.43 -1.80
CA ILE A 154 -11.43 0.01 -0.70
C ILE A 154 -11.96 -1.39 -1.06
N ALA A 155 -11.99 -2.30 -0.08
CA ALA A 155 -12.29 -3.73 -0.33
C ALA A 155 -13.59 -3.97 -1.12
N PHE A 156 -14.65 -3.21 -0.81
CA PHE A 156 -15.92 -3.19 -1.53
C PHE A 156 -16.72 -1.93 -1.12
N PRO A 157 -17.78 -1.54 -1.85
CA PRO A 157 -18.45 -0.25 -1.63
C PRO A 157 -19.03 -0.03 -0.21
N GLN A 158 -19.49 -1.10 0.44
CA GLN A 158 -20.03 -1.11 1.81
C GLN A 158 -19.01 -1.61 2.86
N ALA A 159 -17.72 -1.59 2.55
CA ALA A 159 -16.68 -2.06 3.47
C ALA A 159 -16.75 -1.37 4.83
N VAL A 160 -16.56 -2.15 5.89
CA VAL A 160 -16.48 -1.66 7.27
C VAL A 160 -15.14 -2.12 7.86
N PRO A 161 -14.27 -1.18 8.23
CA PRO A 161 -14.35 0.25 8.03
C PRO A 161 -14.12 0.60 6.55
N LYS A 162 -14.68 1.72 6.11
CA LYS A 162 -14.50 2.23 4.76
C LYS A 162 -13.13 2.91 4.63
N LYS A 163 -12.06 2.11 4.59
CA LYS A 163 -10.67 2.57 4.54
C LYS A 163 -9.96 1.98 3.34
N ALA A 164 -9.12 2.80 2.70
CA ALA A 164 -8.30 2.37 1.59
C ALA A 164 -7.08 1.56 2.08
N VAL A 165 -6.64 0.63 1.24
CA VAL A 165 -5.37 -0.08 1.37
C VAL A 165 -4.63 0.00 0.04
N VAL A 166 -3.30 -0.09 0.07
CA VAL A 166 -2.47 -0.18 -1.15
C VAL A 166 -1.82 -1.55 -1.22
N ASP A 167 -2.08 -2.30 -2.28
CA ASP A 167 -1.35 -3.53 -2.54
C ASP A 167 0.03 -3.22 -3.11
N ARG A 168 1.05 -3.66 -2.37
CA ARG A 168 2.45 -3.50 -2.76
C ARG A 168 3.16 -4.84 -2.80
N PHE A 169 3.42 -5.33 -4.01
CA PHE A 169 4.17 -6.56 -4.25
C PHE A 169 5.68 -6.30 -4.24
N GLY A 170 6.23 -6.07 -3.04
CA GLY A 170 7.68 -5.93 -2.84
C GLY A 170 8.33 -4.80 -3.65
N THR A 171 9.57 -5.03 -4.07
CA THR A 171 10.34 -4.11 -4.92
C THR A 171 10.41 -4.70 -6.32
N SER A 172 10.04 -3.91 -7.34
CA SER A 172 10.14 -4.35 -8.72
C SER A 172 11.60 -4.62 -9.11
N PRO A 173 11.92 -5.72 -9.81
CA PRO A 173 13.28 -6.03 -10.26
C PRO A 173 13.93 -4.89 -11.06
N CYS A 174 13.14 -4.20 -11.90
CA CYS A 174 13.62 -3.09 -12.70
C CYS A 174 14.15 -1.90 -11.88
N SER A 175 13.60 -1.64 -10.69
CA SER A 175 14.10 -0.62 -9.78
C SER A 175 15.28 -1.11 -8.94
N PHE A 176 15.28 -2.39 -8.57
CA PHE A 176 16.38 -3.00 -7.81
C PHE A 176 17.67 -3.06 -8.63
N THR A 177 17.59 -3.47 -9.90
CA THR A 177 18.73 -3.62 -10.80
C THR A 177 19.22 -2.28 -11.37
N CYS A 178 18.44 -1.20 -11.26
CA CYS A 178 18.85 0.11 -11.75
C CYS A 178 19.93 0.71 -10.83
N PRO A 179 21.15 1.03 -11.33
CA PRO A 179 22.19 1.62 -10.50
C PRO A 179 21.81 2.98 -9.91
N ALA A 180 20.91 3.70 -10.58
CA ALA A 180 20.40 5.00 -10.14
C ALA A 180 19.11 4.89 -9.31
N GLY A 181 18.61 3.68 -9.04
CA GLY A 181 17.40 3.46 -8.24
C GLY A 181 16.10 3.95 -8.89
N VAL A 182 16.10 4.21 -10.20
CA VAL A 182 14.95 4.79 -10.91
C VAL A 182 13.72 3.87 -10.80
N LYS A 183 12.57 4.48 -10.51
CA LYS A 183 11.26 3.81 -10.39
C LYS A 183 10.65 3.47 -11.77
N ALA A 184 11.27 2.55 -12.51
CA ALA A 184 10.91 2.25 -13.90
C ALA A 184 9.46 1.79 -14.09
N HIS A 185 8.97 0.91 -13.22
CA HIS A 185 7.57 0.49 -13.22
C HIS A 185 6.59 1.68 -13.07
N GLY A 186 6.96 2.68 -12.27
CA GLY A 186 6.13 3.86 -12.02
C GLY A 186 5.98 4.74 -13.26
N TYR A 187 7.10 5.13 -13.89
CA TYR A 187 6.99 5.98 -15.08
C TYR A 187 6.40 5.23 -16.27
N VAL A 188 6.63 3.92 -16.40
CA VAL A 188 5.97 3.10 -17.45
C VAL A 188 4.46 3.09 -17.25
N SER A 189 3.98 2.97 -16.01
CA SER A 189 2.55 3.05 -15.68
C SER A 189 1.95 4.42 -16.03
N LEU A 190 2.66 5.51 -15.72
CA LEU A 190 2.24 6.87 -16.06
C LEU A 190 2.22 7.12 -17.57
N VAL A 191 3.24 6.65 -18.32
CA VAL A 191 3.27 6.73 -19.79
C VAL A 191 2.09 5.96 -20.40
N ARG A 192 1.77 4.77 -19.87
CA ARG A 192 0.59 4.00 -20.31
C ARG A 192 -0.72 4.77 -20.08
N ALA A 193 -0.80 5.55 -19.00
CA ALA A 193 -1.96 6.39 -18.70
C ALA A 193 -1.98 7.73 -19.45
N GLY A 194 -1.01 8.00 -20.34
CA GLY A 194 -0.90 9.26 -21.08
C GLY A 194 -0.34 10.44 -20.25
N LYS A 195 0.10 10.18 -19.01
CA LYS A 195 0.62 11.19 -18.07
C LYS A 195 2.13 11.38 -18.25
N TYR A 196 2.54 11.85 -19.42
CA TYR A 196 3.96 11.91 -19.82
C TYR A 196 4.80 12.85 -18.93
N ASP A 197 4.25 13.99 -18.53
CA ASP A 197 4.97 14.97 -17.71
C ASP A 197 5.17 14.46 -16.28
N GLU A 198 4.16 13.82 -15.70
CA GLU A 198 4.28 13.14 -14.40
C GLU A 198 5.33 12.01 -14.49
N ALA A 199 5.35 11.25 -15.58
CA ALA A 199 6.34 10.19 -15.81
C ALA A 199 7.78 10.73 -15.87
N PHE A 200 7.97 11.86 -16.57
CA PHE A 200 9.25 12.55 -16.64
C PHE A 200 9.70 13.06 -15.27
N ARG A 201 8.80 13.75 -14.55
CA ARG A 201 9.08 14.26 -13.19
C ARG A 201 9.41 13.15 -12.21
N LEU A 202 8.71 12.02 -12.26
CA LEU A 202 9.00 10.84 -11.44
C LEU A 202 10.41 10.30 -11.70
N HIS A 203 10.86 10.24 -12.96
CA HIS A 203 12.23 9.85 -13.28
C HIS A 203 13.25 10.88 -12.72
N MET A 204 12.94 12.17 -12.82
CA MET A 204 13.78 13.27 -12.35
C MET A 204 13.90 13.36 -10.82
N GLU A 205 13.10 12.61 -10.06
CA GLU A 205 13.31 12.45 -8.62
C GLU A 205 14.58 11.67 -8.30
N ASP A 206 14.88 10.66 -9.11
CA ASP A 206 15.97 9.72 -8.84
C ASP A 206 17.21 10.03 -9.71
N ALA A 207 17.01 10.39 -10.99
CA ALA A 207 18.10 10.60 -11.93
C ALA A 207 17.87 11.82 -12.86
N PRO A 208 18.60 12.93 -12.66
CA PRO A 208 18.33 14.21 -13.34
C PRO A 208 18.90 14.34 -14.76
N LEU A 209 19.29 13.23 -15.39
CA LEU A 209 19.85 13.22 -16.75
C LEU A 209 19.06 12.29 -17.70
N PRO A 210 17.72 12.42 -17.78
CA PRO A 210 16.88 11.49 -18.53
C PRO A 210 17.17 11.50 -20.04
N GLY A 211 17.60 12.64 -20.61
CA GLY A 211 18.02 12.75 -22.02
C GLY A 211 19.19 11.84 -22.38
N SER A 212 20.23 11.84 -21.54
CA SER A 212 21.38 10.95 -21.71
C SER A 212 21.02 9.50 -21.36
N LEU A 213 20.37 9.29 -20.20
CA LEU A 213 20.01 7.95 -19.72
C LEU A 213 18.98 7.22 -20.58
N SER A 214 18.22 7.92 -21.42
CA SER A 214 17.33 7.28 -22.41
C SER A 214 18.05 6.75 -23.65
N ARG A 215 19.30 7.16 -23.89
CA ARG A 215 20.08 6.82 -25.08
C ARG A 215 21.29 5.96 -24.75
N ALA A 216 22.05 6.36 -23.72
CA ALA A 216 23.30 5.72 -23.33
C ALA A 216 23.12 4.54 -22.36
N CYS A 217 21.97 4.41 -21.69
CA CYS A 217 21.74 3.34 -20.75
C CYS A 217 21.80 1.97 -21.43
N TYR A 218 22.49 1.01 -20.81
CA TYR A 218 22.59 -0.38 -21.24
C TYR A 218 21.37 -1.23 -20.82
N ALA A 219 20.37 -0.60 -20.19
CA ALA A 219 19.06 -1.17 -19.84
C ALA A 219 19.11 -2.48 -19.02
N PRO A 220 19.88 -2.56 -17.92
CA PRO A 220 19.98 -3.79 -17.15
C PRO A 220 18.64 -4.21 -16.51
N CYS A 221 17.76 -3.24 -16.27
CA CYS A 221 16.39 -3.44 -15.82
C CYS A 221 15.51 -4.25 -16.78
N GLU A 222 15.86 -4.29 -18.07
CA GLU A 222 15.09 -5.07 -19.07
C GLU A 222 15.47 -6.55 -19.01
N GLY A 223 16.71 -6.89 -18.66
CA GLY A 223 17.18 -8.27 -18.52
C GLY A 223 16.49 -9.04 -17.40
N GLU A 224 16.19 -8.36 -16.29
CA GLU A 224 15.49 -8.93 -15.11
C GLU A 224 13.97 -8.70 -15.15
N CYS A 225 13.41 -8.40 -16.33
CA CYS A 225 11.99 -8.07 -16.44
C CYS A 225 11.11 -9.32 -16.24
N THR A 226 10.21 -9.28 -15.25
CA THR A 226 9.29 -10.39 -14.95
C THR A 226 8.30 -10.70 -16.07
N ARG A 227 8.03 -9.77 -16.99
CA ARG A 227 7.20 -10.06 -18.18
C ARG A 227 7.90 -10.97 -19.19
N GLY A 228 9.21 -11.15 -19.09
CA GLY A 228 9.98 -12.05 -19.94
C GLY A 228 9.45 -13.49 -19.92
N THR A 229 8.83 -13.93 -18.82
CA THR A 229 8.22 -15.26 -18.70
C THR A 229 6.81 -15.36 -19.29
N LEU A 230 6.21 -14.24 -19.70
CA LEU A 230 4.85 -14.16 -20.21
C LEU A 230 4.81 -13.86 -21.72
N GLU A 231 5.32 -12.69 -22.12
CA GLU A 231 5.17 -12.17 -23.49
C GLU A 231 6.40 -11.39 -23.99
N GLY A 232 7.50 -11.41 -23.23
CA GLY A 232 8.72 -10.67 -23.53
C GLY A 232 8.97 -9.50 -22.59
N THR A 233 10.16 -8.92 -22.71
CA THR A 233 10.61 -7.83 -21.83
C THR A 233 9.95 -6.51 -22.21
N VAL A 234 9.65 -5.68 -21.22
CA VAL A 234 9.19 -4.32 -21.50
C VAL A 234 10.36 -3.50 -22.03
N PRO A 235 10.23 -2.78 -23.16
CA PRO A 235 11.28 -1.92 -23.69
C PRO A 235 11.38 -0.60 -22.90
N ILE A 236 11.77 -0.71 -21.63
CA ILE A 236 11.85 0.34 -20.61
C ILE A 236 12.70 1.54 -21.08
N ARG A 237 13.82 1.30 -21.77
CA ARG A 237 14.70 2.35 -22.32
C ARG A 237 14.04 3.07 -23.49
N ALA A 238 13.35 2.36 -24.37
CA ALA A 238 12.64 2.98 -25.50
C ALA A 238 11.46 3.83 -25.00
N ILE A 239 10.71 3.33 -24.02
CA ILE A 239 9.64 4.08 -23.34
C ILE A 239 10.21 5.33 -22.67
N LYS A 240 11.36 5.22 -21.99
CA LYS A 240 12.07 6.37 -21.42
C LYS A 240 12.45 7.39 -22.49
N ARG A 241 12.98 6.96 -23.64
CA ARG A 241 13.30 7.86 -24.75
C ARG A 241 12.06 8.57 -25.27
N PHE A 242 10.98 7.82 -25.50
CA PHE A 242 9.71 8.37 -25.96
C PHE A 242 9.17 9.45 -25.01
N MET A 243 9.12 9.19 -23.71
CA MET A 243 8.59 10.18 -22.74
C MET A 243 9.48 11.43 -22.68
N VAL A 244 10.80 11.27 -22.78
CA VAL A 244 11.76 12.38 -22.69
C VAL A 244 11.73 13.25 -23.93
N ASP A 245 11.75 12.64 -25.12
CA ASP A 245 11.71 13.37 -26.38
C ASP A 245 10.40 14.19 -26.49
N ARG A 246 9.29 13.61 -26.01
CA ARG A 246 8.00 14.32 -25.92
C ARG A 246 8.02 15.47 -24.91
N TYR A 247 8.58 15.25 -23.71
CA TYR A 247 8.66 16.30 -22.69
C TYR A 247 9.50 17.48 -23.16
N TYR A 248 10.67 17.24 -23.77
CA TYR A 248 11.53 18.30 -24.30
C TYR A 248 10.92 19.06 -25.48
N ALA A 249 10.13 18.39 -26.32
CA ALA A 249 9.40 19.06 -27.40
C ALA A 249 8.30 20.00 -26.86
N ALA A 250 7.63 19.62 -25.77
CA ALA A 250 6.58 20.42 -25.13
C ALA A 250 7.14 21.51 -24.20
N HIS A 251 8.32 21.31 -23.61
CA HIS A 251 8.96 22.20 -22.64
C HIS A 251 10.36 22.62 -23.13
N PRO A 252 10.44 23.54 -24.11
CA PRO A 252 11.72 24.00 -24.65
C PRO A 252 12.55 24.80 -23.63
N VAL A 253 11.90 25.32 -22.58
CA VAL A 253 12.54 26.00 -21.45
C VAL A 253 12.40 25.11 -20.22
N PRO A 254 13.47 24.88 -19.43
CA PRO A 254 13.38 24.09 -18.20
C PRO A 254 12.38 24.69 -17.21
N GLU A 255 11.41 23.88 -16.75
CA GLU A 255 10.40 24.29 -15.76
C GLU A 255 10.95 24.40 -14.32
N TYR A 256 12.16 23.92 -14.07
CA TYR A 256 12.73 23.87 -12.72
C TYR A 256 13.21 25.26 -12.29
N GLY A 257 12.34 25.98 -11.56
CA GLY A 257 12.69 27.19 -10.84
C GLY A 257 13.52 26.92 -9.58
N PRO A 258 14.15 27.95 -8.98
CA PRO A 258 14.80 27.82 -7.68
C PRO A 258 13.79 27.34 -6.62
N PRO A 259 14.20 26.52 -5.65
CA PRO A 259 13.31 26.07 -4.59
C PRO A 259 12.81 27.27 -3.77
N GLU A 260 11.60 27.15 -3.21
CA GLU A 260 10.99 28.20 -2.38
C GLU A 260 11.85 28.58 -1.16
N ASN A 261 12.58 27.61 -0.60
CA ASN A 261 13.45 27.80 0.55
C ASN A 261 14.92 27.78 0.13
N VAL A 262 15.55 28.94 0.07
CA VAL A 262 16.98 29.09 -0.22
C VAL A 262 17.77 29.15 1.08
N ARG A 263 18.81 28.32 1.18
CA ARG A 263 19.75 28.29 2.29
C ARG A 263 20.86 29.34 2.09
N SER A 264 21.46 29.77 3.19
CA SER A 264 22.54 30.76 3.17
C SER A 264 23.88 30.15 2.69
N GLU A 265 24.04 28.86 2.93
CA GLU A 265 25.25 28.09 2.67
C GLU A 265 25.45 27.87 1.16
N LYS A 266 26.72 27.95 0.74
CA LYS A 266 27.15 27.72 -0.64
C LYS A 266 27.95 26.43 -0.74
N VAL A 267 27.72 25.64 -1.78
CA VAL A 267 28.39 24.36 -1.98
C VAL A 267 29.03 24.36 -3.37
N ALA A 268 30.36 24.25 -3.47
CA ALA A 268 31.01 24.10 -4.77
C ALA A 268 31.00 22.63 -5.20
N VAL A 269 30.62 22.35 -6.44
CA VAL A 269 30.76 21.03 -7.08
C VAL A 269 31.87 21.09 -8.11
N VAL A 270 32.89 20.24 -7.95
CA VAL A 270 34.02 20.15 -8.89
C VAL A 270 33.76 19.03 -9.89
N GLY A 271 33.60 19.41 -11.16
CA GLY A 271 33.41 18.50 -12.29
C GLY A 271 32.01 18.59 -12.91
N SER A 272 31.95 18.78 -14.23
CA SER A 272 30.71 18.91 -15.01
C SER A 272 30.17 17.59 -15.57
N GLY A 273 30.69 16.45 -15.07
CA GLY A 273 30.24 15.12 -15.47
C GLY A 273 28.88 14.72 -14.85
N PRO A 274 28.34 13.55 -15.20
CA PRO A 274 27.02 13.09 -14.72
C PRO A 274 26.88 13.08 -13.19
N ALA A 275 27.94 12.71 -12.48
CA ALA A 275 27.98 12.72 -11.02
C ALA A 275 27.88 14.14 -10.45
N GLY A 276 28.67 15.08 -10.99
CA GLY A 276 28.65 16.47 -10.55
C GLY A 276 27.32 17.17 -10.85
N LEU A 277 26.78 17.00 -12.06
CA LEU A 277 25.48 17.54 -12.43
C LEU A 277 24.35 16.97 -11.55
N SER A 278 24.38 15.67 -11.25
CA SER A 278 23.37 15.07 -10.37
C SER A 278 23.48 15.57 -8.93
N ALA A 279 24.70 15.69 -8.40
CA ALA A 279 24.94 16.26 -7.08
C ALA A 279 24.45 17.71 -7.01
N ALA A 280 24.81 18.53 -8.01
CA ALA A 280 24.38 19.92 -8.10
C ALA A 280 22.85 20.05 -8.16
N TYR A 281 22.17 19.22 -8.97
CA TYR A 281 20.71 19.21 -9.06
C TYR A 281 20.04 18.88 -7.72
N HIS A 282 20.46 17.82 -7.03
CA HIS A 282 19.83 17.45 -5.77
C HIS A 282 20.14 18.43 -4.63
N LEU A 283 21.34 19.02 -4.62
CA LEU A 283 21.70 20.09 -3.68
C LEU A 283 20.88 21.36 -3.94
N ALA A 284 20.74 21.76 -5.20
CA ALA A 284 19.91 22.88 -5.61
C ALA A 284 18.45 22.66 -5.20
N ARG A 285 17.88 21.47 -5.40
CA ARG A 285 16.51 21.14 -4.96
C ARG A 285 16.32 21.16 -3.43
N ARG A 286 17.40 21.03 -2.66
CA ARG A 286 17.38 21.13 -1.18
C ARG A 286 17.59 22.56 -0.67
N GLY A 287 17.71 23.55 -1.56
CA GLY A 287 17.87 24.95 -1.21
C GLY A 287 19.31 25.46 -1.21
N TYR A 288 20.31 24.62 -1.47
CA TYR A 288 21.70 25.07 -1.47
C TYR A 288 22.02 25.86 -2.74
N ARG A 289 22.81 26.92 -2.59
CA ARG A 289 23.39 27.62 -3.73
C ARG A 289 24.65 26.87 -4.17
N VAL A 290 24.59 26.26 -5.35
CA VAL A 290 25.66 25.45 -5.94
C VAL A 290 26.37 26.21 -7.04
#